data_AF-A0A8J9X079-F1
#
_entry.id   AF-A0A8J9X079-F1
#
_cell.length_a   1.000
_cell.length_b   1.000
_cell.length_c   1.000
_cell.angle_alpha   90.00
_cell.angle_beta   90.00
_cell.angle_gamma   90.00
#
_symmetry.space_group_name_H-M   'P 1'
#
loop_
_entity.id
_entity.type
_entity.pdbx_description
1 polymer ?
#
loop_
_entity_poly.entity_id
_entity_poly.type
_entity_poly.pdbx_seq_one_letter_code
_entity_poly.pdbx_strand_id
1 'polypeptide(L)'
;MHGRKRSEYKSLQRDPKVAAGLAAKAEKWHALNAKLASSRATPTATETTFQSDDTHVQNTLALSEKLLIVNPDPLYLWNHRREILIQQKARAFSIEQELTLTATALQNNPKAYGAWFHRKWSLTRTVTEVGSDEALLLSAELALTENVLQRDERNFHCWNYRRFVVSLLLQG
;
A
#
# COMPACT_ATOMS: atom_id res chain seq x y z
N MET A 1 7.66 -12.03 -20.92
CA MET A 1 7.25 -10.70 -20.44
C MET A 1 8.50 -10.01 -19.90
N HIS A 2 8.98 -9.00 -20.65
CA HIS A 2 10.22 -8.20 -20.50
C HIS A 2 11.52 -8.96 -20.70
N GLY A 3 12.28 -8.61 -21.75
CA GLY A 3 13.74 -8.69 -21.94
C GLY A 3 14.54 -9.92 -21.50
N ARG A 4 14.30 -10.46 -20.31
CA ARG A 4 14.83 -11.72 -19.78
C ARG A 4 13.98 -12.90 -20.24
N LYS A 5 14.66 -14.01 -20.56
CA LYS A 5 13.97 -15.23 -20.98
C LYS A 5 13.20 -15.82 -19.79
N ARG A 6 12.00 -16.39 -20.03
CA ARG A 6 11.20 -17.05 -18.98
C ARG A 6 12.00 -18.15 -18.26
N SER A 7 12.96 -18.77 -18.94
CA SER A 7 13.92 -19.73 -18.37
C SER A 7 14.81 -19.11 -17.29
N GLU A 8 15.30 -17.89 -17.48
CA GLU A 8 16.14 -17.17 -16.50
C GLU A 8 15.34 -16.83 -15.22
N TYR A 9 14.07 -16.46 -15.38
CA TYR A 9 13.19 -16.23 -14.24
C TYR A 9 12.97 -17.53 -13.44
N LYS A 10 12.69 -18.64 -14.14
CA LYS A 10 12.49 -19.95 -13.51
C LYS A 10 13.78 -20.48 -12.84
N SER A 11 14.96 -20.19 -13.40
CA SER A 11 16.23 -20.61 -12.79
C SER A 11 16.51 -19.83 -11.51
N LEU A 12 16.21 -18.52 -11.46
CA LEU A 12 16.33 -17.72 -10.24
C LEU A 12 15.39 -18.22 -9.12
N GLN A 13 14.19 -18.70 -9.46
CA GLN A 13 13.28 -19.29 -8.48
C GLN A 13 13.77 -20.63 -7.90
N ARG A 14 14.71 -21.30 -8.57
CA ARG A 14 15.32 -22.57 -8.12
C ARG A 14 16.60 -22.34 -7.31
N ASP A 15 17.08 -21.10 -7.21
CA ASP A 15 18.21 -20.76 -6.34
C ASP A 15 17.81 -20.98 -4.88
N PRO A 16 18.55 -21.80 -4.11
CA PRO A 16 18.23 -22.08 -2.70
C PRO A 16 18.13 -20.82 -1.84
N LYS A 17 18.92 -19.77 -2.12
CA LYS A 17 18.86 -18.51 -1.38
C LYS A 17 17.56 -17.77 -1.67
N VAL A 18 17.14 -17.75 -2.93
CA VAL A 18 15.85 -17.15 -3.34
C VAL A 18 14.69 -17.93 -2.73
N ALA A 19 14.75 -19.27 -2.76
CA ALA A 19 13.75 -20.12 -2.16
C ALA A 19 13.64 -19.90 -0.63
N ALA A 20 14.77 -19.84 0.08
CA ALA A 20 14.80 -19.55 1.51
C ALA A 20 14.22 -18.16 1.83
N GLY A 21 14.55 -17.14 1.03
CA GLY A 21 13.98 -15.80 1.17
C GLY A 21 12.46 -15.77 0.96
N LEU A 22 11.95 -16.50 -0.03
CA LEU A 22 10.51 -16.64 -0.26
C LEU A 22 9.81 -17.41 0.87
N ALA A 23 10.44 -18.46 1.40
CA ALA A 23 9.91 -19.23 2.53
C ALA A 23 9.80 -18.37 3.80
N ALA A 24 10.86 -17.64 4.17
CA ALA A 24 10.85 -16.73 5.31
C ALA A 24 9.79 -15.62 5.16
N LYS A 25 9.60 -15.13 3.92
CA LYS A 25 8.56 -14.15 3.60
C LYS A 25 7.16 -14.73 3.76
N ALA A 26 6.94 -15.99 3.34
CA ALA A 26 5.68 -16.70 3.50
C ALA A 26 5.37 -16.96 4.99
N GLU A 27 6.34 -17.44 5.76
CA GLU A 27 6.20 -17.66 7.22
C GLU A 27 5.81 -16.36 7.94
N LYS A 28 6.51 -15.26 7.63
CA LYS A 28 6.18 -13.93 8.16
C LYS A 28 4.76 -13.51 7.77
N TRP A 29 4.35 -13.74 6.52
CA TRP A 29 2.99 -13.45 6.06
C TRP A 29 1.94 -14.25 6.84
N HIS A 30 2.14 -15.56 7.00
CA HIS A 30 1.20 -16.43 7.73
C HIS A 30 1.08 -16.02 9.20
N ALA A 31 2.21 -15.73 9.86
CA ALA A 31 2.21 -15.30 11.26
C ALA A 31 1.47 -13.96 11.46
N LEU A 32 1.67 -12.99 10.55
CA LEU A 32 0.97 -11.71 10.61
C LEU A 32 -0.52 -11.85 10.29
N ASN A 33 -0.87 -12.69 9.31
CA ASN A 33 -2.25 -12.89 8.90
C ASN A 33 -3.06 -13.62 9.98
N ALA A 34 -2.43 -14.58 10.69
CA ALA A 34 -3.03 -15.22 11.86
C ALA A 34 -3.32 -14.21 12.98
N LYS A 35 -2.39 -13.29 13.27
CA LYS A 35 -2.62 -12.21 14.25
C LYS A 35 -3.81 -11.32 13.88
N LEU A 36 -3.92 -10.93 12.60
CA LEU A 36 -5.04 -10.14 12.10
C LEU A 36 -6.37 -10.91 12.16
N ALA A 37 -6.36 -12.22 11.90
CA ALA A 37 -7.55 -13.05 12.02
C ALA A 37 -8.01 -13.17 13.48
N SER A 38 -7.07 -13.39 14.42
CA SER A 38 -7.38 -13.46 15.85
C SER A 38 -7.94 -12.15 16.40
N SER A 39 -7.44 -10.99 15.93
CA SER A 39 -7.96 -9.69 16.38
C SER A 39 -9.41 -9.44 15.94
N ARG A 40 -9.84 -10.06 14.83
CA ARG A 40 -11.23 -10.01 14.33
C ARG A 40 -12.17 -11.02 15.00
N ALA A 41 -11.62 -12.12 15.52
CA ALA A 41 -12.42 -13.21 16.09
C ALA A 41 -12.87 -12.94 17.53
N THR A 42 -12.22 -12.01 18.24
CA THR A 42 -12.67 -11.52 19.55
C THR A 42 -13.95 -10.68 19.38
N PRO A 43 -15.13 -11.20 19.78
CA PRO A 43 -16.35 -10.40 19.74
C PRO A 43 -16.21 -9.29 20.77
N THR A 44 -16.51 -8.06 20.37
CA THR A 44 -16.61 -6.87 21.22
C THR A 44 -17.83 -7.01 22.14
N ALA A 45 -17.82 -7.98 23.05
CA ALA A 45 -18.82 -8.13 24.08
C ALA A 45 -18.39 -7.31 25.30
N THR A 46 -18.70 -6.01 25.27
CA THR A 46 -19.23 -5.17 26.36
C THR A 46 -18.93 -3.70 26.09
N GLU A 47 -19.99 -2.89 26.24
CA GLU A 47 -20.02 -1.44 26.14
C GLU A 47 -19.15 -0.79 27.22
N THR A 48 -17.83 -0.78 27.04
CA THR A 48 -16.95 0.08 27.83
C THR A 48 -15.78 0.58 26.98
N THR A 49 -15.68 1.91 26.94
CA THR A 49 -14.49 2.73 26.66
C THR A 49 -14.20 3.09 25.18
N PHE A 50 -14.50 4.34 24.80
CA PHE A 50 -14.02 4.99 23.58
C PHE A 50 -12.50 4.88 23.32
N GLN A 51 -11.68 4.62 24.35
CA GLN A 51 -10.21 4.42 24.22
C GLN A 51 -9.81 3.01 23.76
N SER A 52 -10.63 1.98 24.02
CA SER A 52 -10.33 0.61 23.60
C SER A 52 -10.46 0.45 22.08
N ASP A 53 -11.37 1.21 21.47
CA ASP A 53 -11.64 1.23 20.04
C ASP A 53 -10.50 1.89 19.24
N ASP A 54 -9.98 3.05 19.68
CA ASP A 54 -8.85 3.73 19.02
C ASP A 54 -7.59 2.84 19.07
N THR A 55 -7.32 2.18 20.19
CA THR A 55 -6.17 1.26 20.33
C THR A 55 -6.29 0.06 19.39
N HIS A 56 -7.48 -0.55 19.28
CA HIS A 56 -7.72 -1.66 18.38
C HIS A 56 -7.54 -1.27 16.91
N VAL A 57 -8.04 -0.08 16.55
CA VAL A 57 -7.91 0.50 15.21
C VAL A 57 -6.44 0.74 14.85
N GLN A 58 -5.66 1.39 15.72
CA GLN A 58 -4.23 1.61 15.47
C GLN A 58 -3.46 0.30 15.34
N ASN A 59 -3.78 -0.70 16.17
CA ASN A 59 -3.18 -2.03 16.07
C ASN A 59 -3.50 -2.71 14.73
N THR A 60 -4.75 -2.59 14.27
CA THR A 60 -5.19 -3.17 13.00
C THR A 60 -4.54 -2.46 11.81
N LEU A 61 -4.42 -1.13 11.85
CA LEU A 61 -3.67 -0.36 10.85
C LEU A 61 -2.21 -0.78 10.82
N ALA A 62 -1.54 -0.89 11.97
CA ALA A 62 -0.13 -1.32 12.04
C ALA A 62 0.07 -2.77 11.55
N LEU A 63 -0.86 -3.68 11.82
CA LEU A 63 -0.82 -5.05 11.28
C LEU A 63 -1.02 -5.08 9.77
N SER A 64 -1.98 -4.30 9.25
CA SER A 64 -2.23 -4.19 7.80
C SER A 64 -1.00 -3.65 7.07
N GLU A 65 -0.32 -2.65 7.62
CA GLU A 65 0.91 -2.08 7.06
C GLU A 65 2.01 -3.14 6.94
N LYS A 66 2.26 -3.89 8.01
CA LYS A 66 3.26 -4.98 8.03
C LYS A 66 2.93 -6.05 6.99
N LEU A 67 1.66 -6.42 6.85
CA LEU A 67 1.21 -7.39 5.85
C LEU A 67 1.42 -6.88 4.43
N LEU A 68 1.10 -5.62 4.15
CA LEU A 68 1.23 -5.00 2.84
C LEU A 68 2.69 -4.78 2.41
N ILE A 69 3.58 -4.49 3.37
CA ILE A 69 5.03 -4.44 3.12
C ILE A 69 5.55 -5.82 2.71
N VAL A 70 5.04 -6.88 3.33
CA VAL A 70 5.37 -8.26 2.95
C VAL A 70 4.75 -8.57 1.57
N ASN A 71 3.45 -8.48 1.42
CA ASN A 71 2.78 -8.76 0.15
C ASN A 71 1.72 -7.68 -0.16
N PRO A 72 1.98 -6.80 -1.13
CA PRO A 72 1.04 -5.74 -1.50
C PRO A 72 -0.06 -6.19 -2.48
N ASP A 73 -0.05 -7.44 -2.96
CA ASP A 73 -1.02 -7.93 -3.96
C ASP A 73 -2.45 -8.16 -3.42
N PRO A 74 -2.66 -8.63 -2.18
CA PRO A 74 -4.01 -8.91 -1.69
C PRO A 74 -4.86 -7.65 -1.56
N LEU A 75 -5.75 -7.42 -2.53
CA LEU A 75 -6.59 -6.23 -2.59
C LEU A 75 -7.47 -6.03 -1.34
N TYR A 76 -7.91 -7.13 -0.72
CA TYR A 76 -8.74 -7.08 0.48
C TYR A 76 -8.05 -6.37 1.66
N LEU A 77 -6.72 -6.44 1.78
CA LEU A 77 -5.98 -5.74 2.84
C LEU A 77 -6.03 -4.22 2.64
N TRP A 78 -5.87 -3.77 1.39
CA TRP A 78 -6.00 -2.36 1.05
C TRP A 78 -7.44 -1.86 1.25
N ASN A 79 -8.44 -2.66 0.85
CA ASN A 79 -9.85 -2.33 1.09
C ASN A 79 -10.13 -2.16 2.58
N HIS A 80 -9.72 -3.14 3.40
CA HIS A 80 -9.93 -3.10 4.83
C HIS A 80 -9.24 -1.90 5.50
N ARG A 81 -8.00 -1.59 5.09
CA ARG A 81 -7.30 -0.40 5.57
C ARG A 81 -8.08 0.88 5.24
N ARG A 82 -8.59 1.01 4.01
CA ARG A 82 -9.42 2.16 3.61
C ARG A 82 -10.71 2.26 4.41
N GLU A 83 -11.42 1.14 4.64
CA GLU A 83 -12.64 1.11 5.45
C GLU A 83 -12.39 1.70 6.83
N ILE A 84 -11.32 1.29 7.50
CA ILE A 84 -10.92 1.82 8.82
C ILE A 84 -10.62 3.33 8.74
N LEU A 85 -9.82 3.76 7.76
CA LEU A 85 -9.45 5.16 7.58
C LEU A 85 -10.65 6.07 7.27
N ILE A 86 -11.64 5.56 6.54
CA ILE A 86 -12.90 6.26 6.23
C ILE A 86 -13.77 6.36 7.49
N GLN A 87 -13.93 5.26 8.24
CA GLN A 87 -14.75 5.20 9.45
C GLN A 87 -14.23 6.15 10.55
N GLN A 88 -12.91 6.31 10.66
CA GLN A 88 -12.27 7.18 11.64
C GLN A 88 -12.33 8.69 11.30
N LYS A 89 -13.07 9.09 10.26
CA LYS A 89 -13.36 10.49 9.87
C LYS A 89 -12.17 11.44 10.04
N ALA A 90 -11.13 11.25 9.23
CA ALA A 90 -9.88 12.03 9.18
C ALA A 90 -8.97 11.95 10.41
N ARG A 91 -9.42 11.50 11.59
CA ARG A 91 -8.59 11.43 12.81
C ARG A 91 -7.39 10.50 12.67
N ALA A 92 -7.56 9.36 11.99
CA ALA A 92 -6.51 8.36 11.80
C ALA A 92 -5.78 8.49 10.44
N PHE A 93 -6.18 9.42 9.58
CA PHE A 93 -5.61 9.53 8.23
C PHE A 93 -4.42 10.48 8.22
N SER A 94 -3.24 9.97 7.88
CA SER A 94 -2.07 10.76 7.54
C SER A 94 -1.64 10.45 6.12
N ILE A 95 -1.68 11.46 5.24
CA ILE A 95 -1.24 11.30 3.86
C ILE A 95 0.23 10.86 3.80
N GLU A 96 1.09 11.40 4.66
CA GLU A 96 2.51 11.03 4.73
C GLU A 96 2.71 9.53 5.02
N GLN A 97 1.94 8.99 5.99
CA GLN A 97 1.99 7.57 6.33
C GLN A 97 1.52 6.70 5.16
N GLU A 98 0.41 7.06 4.52
CA GLU A 98 -0.13 6.29 3.39
C GLU A 98 0.76 6.35 2.14
N LEU A 99 1.40 7.50 1.87
CA LEU A 99 2.37 7.64 0.79
C LEU A 99 3.67 6.87 1.09
N THR A 100 4.10 6.83 2.35
CA THR A 100 5.28 6.03 2.76
C THR A 100 5.02 4.53 2.60
N LEU A 101 3.85 4.06 3.05
CA LEU A 101 3.44 2.66 2.90
C LEU A 101 3.38 2.26 1.42
N THR A 102 2.68 3.05 0.59
CA THR A 102 2.55 2.73 -0.83
C THR A 102 3.89 2.85 -1.58
N ALA A 103 4.76 3.79 -1.22
CA ALA A 103 6.12 3.87 -1.79
C ALA A 103 6.93 2.61 -1.46
N THR A 104 6.91 2.16 -0.21
CA THR A 104 7.58 0.92 0.23
C THR A 104 7.02 -0.31 -0.51
N ALA A 105 5.70 -0.41 -0.62
CA ALA A 105 5.03 -1.47 -1.36
C ALA A 105 5.45 -1.49 -2.85
N LEU A 106 5.55 -0.32 -3.48
CA LEU A 106 5.93 -0.17 -4.89
C LEU A 106 7.42 -0.38 -5.15
N GLN A 107 8.28 -0.10 -4.18
CA GLN A 107 9.70 -0.50 -4.24
C GLN A 107 9.84 -2.02 -4.26
N ASN A 108 9.03 -2.74 -3.47
CA ASN A 108 9.03 -4.20 -3.42
C ASN A 108 8.34 -4.84 -4.63
N ASN A 109 7.23 -4.25 -5.09
CA ASN A 109 6.49 -4.68 -6.27
C ASN A 109 5.95 -3.46 -7.04
N PRO A 110 6.66 -2.98 -8.08
CA PRO A 110 6.27 -1.78 -8.83
C PRO A 110 5.01 -1.96 -9.69
N LYS A 111 4.44 -3.17 -9.71
CA LYS A 111 3.22 -3.53 -10.45
C LYS A 111 2.05 -3.89 -9.52
N ALA A 112 2.21 -3.68 -8.22
CA ALA A 112 1.15 -3.94 -7.25
C ALA A 112 -0.06 -3.04 -7.51
N TYR A 113 -1.13 -3.60 -8.07
CA TYR A 113 -2.33 -2.85 -8.43
C TYR A 113 -2.98 -2.18 -7.21
N GLY A 114 -3.06 -2.91 -6.10
CA GLY A 114 -3.62 -2.42 -4.85
C GLY A 114 -2.86 -1.21 -4.28
N ALA A 115 -1.54 -1.20 -4.37
CA ALA A 115 -0.70 -0.09 -3.90
C ALA A 115 -0.91 1.17 -4.75
N TRP A 116 -0.90 1.05 -6.08
CA TRP A 116 -1.18 2.17 -6.98
C TRP A 116 -2.60 2.73 -6.78
N PHE A 117 -3.59 1.86 -6.63
CA PHE A 117 -4.97 2.27 -6.39
C PHE A 117 -5.12 2.99 -5.05
N HIS A 118 -4.53 2.43 -3.98
CA HIS A 118 -4.54 3.07 -2.66
C HIS A 118 -3.87 4.44 -2.68
N ARG A 119 -2.74 4.56 -3.39
CA ARG A 119 -2.03 5.85 -3.53
C ARG A 119 -2.88 6.90 -4.24
N LYS A 120 -3.62 6.54 -5.30
CA LYS A 120 -4.58 7.46 -5.95
C LYS A 120 -5.68 7.89 -4.98
N TRP A 121 -6.27 6.93 -4.26
CA TRP A 121 -7.32 7.22 -3.29
C TRP A 121 -6.85 8.18 -2.19
N SER A 122 -5.66 7.96 -1.62
CA SER A 122 -5.09 8.84 -0.59
C SER A 122 -4.83 10.26 -1.11
N LEU A 123 -4.33 10.39 -2.35
CA LEU A 123 -4.14 11.71 -2.97
C LEU A 123 -5.46 12.43 -3.22
N THR A 124 -6.43 11.76 -3.86
CA THR A 124 -7.75 12.36 -4.12
C THR A 124 -8.35 12.86 -2.82
N ARG A 125 -8.37 12.03 -1.77
CA ARG A 125 -8.88 12.43 -0.45
C ARG A 125 -8.18 13.68 0.10
N THR A 126 -6.86 13.76 -0.02
CA THR A 126 -6.09 14.88 0.52
C THR A 126 -6.38 16.18 -0.25
N VAL A 127 -6.38 16.10 -1.58
CA VAL A 127 -6.66 17.23 -2.47
C VAL A 127 -8.11 17.73 -2.30
N THR A 128 -9.09 16.83 -2.20
CA THR A 128 -10.50 17.23 -2.16
C THR A 128 -11.03 17.55 -0.77
N GLU A 129 -10.53 16.92 0.29
CA GLU A 129 -11.12 17.02 1.64
C GLU A 129 -10.25 17.80 2.64
N VAL A 130 -8.92 17.84 2.48
CA VAL A 130 -8.00 18.27 3.55
C VAL A 130 -7.37 19.65 3.30
N GLY A 131 -7.33 20.14 2.06
CA GLY A 131 -6.82 21.48 1.75
C GLY A 131 -5.31 21.64 2.01
N SER A 132 -4.50 20.71 1.48
CA SER A 132 -3.03 20.76 1.57
C SER A 132 -2.40 21.65 0.49
N ASP A 133 -1.09 21.94 0.61
CA ASP A 133 -0.27 22.45 -0.50
C ASP A 133 -0.21 21.40 -1.63
N GLU A 134 -1.22 21.44 -2.49
CA GLU A 134 -1.44 20.52 -3.59
C GLU A 134 -0.28 20.54 -4.59
N ALA A 135 0.30 21.71 -4.84
CA ALA A 135 1.38 21.87 -5.81
C ALA A 135 2.64 21.11 -5.38
N LEU A 136 3.05 21.23 -4.12
CA LEU A 136 4.22 20.51 -3.60
C LEU A 136 3.97 19.00 -3.59
N LEU A 137 2.78 18.57 -3.15
CA LEU A 137 2.39 17.17 -3.10
C LEU A 137 2.42 16.52 -4.49
N LEU A 138 1.73 17.11 -5.47
CA LEU A 138 1.66 16.57 -6.83
C LEU A 138 3.01 16.61 -7.55
N SER A 139 3.86 17.60 -7.25
CA SER A 139 5.24 17.66 -7.76
C SER A 139 6.09 16.48 -7.27
N ALA A 140 5.97 16.12 -5.98
CA ALA A 140 6.65 14.95 -5.42
C ALA A 140 6.18 13.64 -6.09
N GLU A 141 4.90 13.54 -6.44
CA GLU A 141 4.35 12.38 -7.15
C GLU A 141 4.84 12.26 -8.60
N LEU A 142 4.99 13.39 -9.30
CA LEU A 142 5.64 13.39 -10.61
C LEU A 142 7.09 12.90 -10.52
N ALA A 143 7.84 13.33 -9.49
CA ALA A 143 9.21 12.86 -9.26
C ALA A 143 9.25 11.35 -8.95
N LEU A 144 8.29 10.82 -8.17
CA LEU A 144 8.17 9.38 -7.96
C LEU A 144 7.94 8.62 -9.27
N THR A 145 7.04 9.10 -10.12
CA THR A 145 6.76 8.41 -11.40
C THR A 145 7.97 8.44 -12.33
N GLU A 146 8.71 9.54 -12.35
CA GLU A 146 9.98 9.63 -13.09
C GLU A 146 10.96 8.54 -12.62
N ASN A 147 11.19 8.43 -11.32
CA ASN A 147 12.08 7.41 -10.76
C ASN A 147 11.65 5.97 -11.10
N VAL A 148 10.35 5.68 -11.10
CA VAL A 148 9.84 4.35 -11.46
C VAL A 148 9.99 4.08 -12.97
N LEU A 149 9.72 5.07 -13.82
CA LEU A 149 9.82 4.95 -15.27
C LEU A 149 11.28 4.88 -15.75
N GLN A 150 12.23 5.53 -15.06
CA GLN A 150 13.66 5.36 -15.32
C GLN A 150 14.13 3.92 -15.10
N ARG A 151 13.48 3.17 -14.20
CA ARG A 151 13.78 1.75 -13.95
C ARG A 151 13.04 0.83 -14.91
N ASP A 152 11.81 1.16 -15.28
CA ASP A 152 10.99 0.43 -16.25
C ASP A 152 10.06 1.39 -17.01
N GLU A 153 10.52 1.88 -18.16
CA GLU A 153 9.79 2.82 -19.01
C GLU A 153 8.47 2.27 -19.54
N ARG A 154 8.27 0.95 -19.47
CA ARG A 154 7.06 0.26 -19.93
C ARG A 154 6.09 -0.05 -18.80
N ASN A 155 6.35 0.42 -17.58
CA ASN A 155 5.46 0.22 -16.46
C ASN A 155 4.14 0.98 -16.68
N PHE A 156 3.15 0.29 -17.25
CA PHE A 156 1.86 0.89 -17.57
C PHE A 156 1.08 1.33 -16.32
N HIS A 157 1.33 0.71 -15.16
CA HIS A 157 0.71 1.14 -13.91
C HIS A 157 1.23 2.53 -13.51
N CYS A 158 2.54 2.73 -13.63
CA CYS A 158 3.16 4.02 -13.37
C CYS A 158 2.71 5.08 -14.39
N TRP A 159 2.65 4.77 -15.68
CA TRP A 159 2.09 5.68 -16.68
C TRP A 159 0.64 6.07 -16.39
N ASN A 160 -0.21 5.10 -16.06
CA ASN A 160 -1.60 5.34 -15.69
C ASN A 160 -1.71 6.20 -14.42
N TYR A 161 -0.79 6.04 -13.48
CA TYR A 161 -0.72 6.88 -12.28
C TYR A 161 -0.24 8.30 -12.60
N ARG A 162 0.82 8.44 -13.42
CA ARG A 162 1.34 9.75 -13.86
C ARG A 162 0.26 10.57 -14.58
N ARG A 163 -0.50 9.95 -15.48
CA ARG A 163 -1.65 10.60 -16.15
C ARG A 163 -2.69 11.10 -15.16
N PHE A 164 -2.96 10.34 -14.10
CA PHE A 164 -3.86 10.75 -13.03
C PHE A 164 -3.31 11.95 -12.25
N VAL A 165 -2.03 11.94 -11.86
CA VAL A 165 -1.39 13.08 -11.17
C VAL A 165 -1.45 14.35 -12.02
N VAL A 166 -1.13 14.24 -13.32
CA VAL A 166 -1.25 15.36 -14.27
C VAL A 166 -2.70 15.85 -14.37
N SER A 167 -3.69 14.96 -14.34
CA SER A 167 -5.09 15.38 -14.41
C SER A 167 -5.53 16.17 -13.18
N LEU A 168 -4.94 15.92 -12.00
CA LEU A 168 -5.20 16.74 -10.80
C LEU A 168 -4.55 18.12 -10.92
N LEU A 169 -3.30 18.18 -11.39
CA LEU A 169 -2.59 19.45 -11.63
C LEU A 169 -3.31 20.39 -12.61
N LEU A 170 -4.06 19.85 -13.56
CA LEU A 170 -4.82 20.62 -14.55
C LEU A 170 -6.21 21.04 -14.07
N GLN A 171 -6.67 20.56 -12.91
CA GLN A 171 -7.98 20.87 -12.34
C GLN A 171 -7.95 21.96 -11.26
N GLY A 172 -6.75 22.34 -10.79
CA GLY A 172 -6.52 23.52 -9.94
C GLY A 172 -6.20 24.76 -10.75
#